data_AF-A0A9E0MDT2-F1
#
_entry.id   AF-A0A9E0MDT2-F1
#
_cell.length_a   1.000
_cell.length_b   1.000
_cell.length_c   1.000
_cell.angle_alpha   90.00
_cell.angle_beta   90.00
_cell.angle_gamma   90.00
#
_symmetry.space_group_name_H-M   'P 1'
#
loop_
_entity.id
_entity.type
_entity.pdbx_description
1 polymer ?
#
loop_
_entity_poly.entity_id
_entity_poly.type
_entity_poly.pdbx_seq_one_letter_code
_entity_poly.pdbx_strand_id
1 'polypeptide(L)'
;MHTLSRPPFVPQIRRYQDWLQTQRGLAFDSYDALWRWSVHDLDAYWQSVWDFYELQSPTPHDAVLADRRMPGARWFPGAQVNYAQQVLRHADAAHAAGLPAIVSHDERSLGQRAPREISWPQLRLQVASLALHLQEQGVRPGDRVVAYLPNIPEAMVAFLATVSIGGVWSICAPDMGSNAVLDRFRQIAPTVLIGCDAVMHGGRQQERLAVVAQLRAALPTVRHLLMLDHGGTLARAGAGLAHTAFADAITRDDAATRAFTPLWLAFDHPLWIVYSSGTTGLPKPIVHGHGGTVLVGVALLGLHNDIGCSYEANSAGERFHWYSSTGWVMWNLQVGSLLLGTTACIYDGSPAGRTHDADGKRVASDWTTLWRFAAEVGVTFFGAGAAYYANCQKSGIDLRSSGDLTRVRTLGSTGSPLSIETQDWGTQQFRQIHAAMGERGGEMSAAGPPQGAKAPSGGSEPHAVGERGGEMSAAGPPQGAQAPSGGSEPHAMGERGG
;
A
#
# COMPACT_ATOMS: atom_id res chain seq x y z
N MET A 1 -34.45 -10.94 7.73
CA MET A 1 -33.44 -10.26 8.57
C MET A 1 -32.51 -11.33 9.13
N HIS A 2 -31.42 -11.64 8.42
CA HIS A 2 -30.36 -12.45 9.03
C HIS A 2 -29.58 -11.53 9.96
N THR A 3 -29.72 -11.73 11.27
CA THR A 3 -28.75 -11.23 12.24
C THR A 3 -27.43 -11.91 11.91
N LEU A 4 -26.58 -11.23 11.12
CA LEU A 4 -25.20 -11.66 10.93
C LEU A 4 -24.56 -11.63 12.31
N SER A 5 -24.33 -12.81 12.89
CA SER A 5 -23.55 -12.96 14.11
C SER A 5 -22.22 -12.24 13.90
N ARG A 6 -21.81 -11.42 14.87
CA ARG A 6 -20.53 -10.70 14.82
C ARG A 6 -19.41 -11.74 14.65
N PRO A 7 -18.41 -11.50 13.78
CA PRO A 7 -17.32 -12.45 13.60
C PRO A 7 -16.63 -12.73 14.95
N PRO A 8 -16.18 -13.97 15.20
CA PRO A 8 -15.53 -14.32 16.47
C PRO A 8 -14.19 -13.61 16.64
N PHE A 9 -13.50 -13.21 15.55
CA PHE A 9 -12.21 -12.52 15.56
C PHE A 9 -11.18 -13.18 16.49
N VAL A 10 -11.01 -14.51 16.38
CA VAL A 10 -9.86 -15.18 16.98
C VAL A 10 -8.60 -14.64 16.28
N PRO A 11 -7.58 -14.16 17.03
CA PRO A 11 -6.37 -13.63 16.42
C PRO A 11 -5.77 -14.61 15.42
N GLN A 12 -5.38 -14.14 14.25
CA GLN A 12 -4.86 -14.98 13.18
C GLN A 12 -3.61 -15.76 13.61
N ILE A 13 -2.76 -15.15 14.44
CA ILE A 13 -1.61 -15.85 15.01
C ILE A 13 -2.02 -17.00 15.95
N ARG A 14 -3.14 -16.89 16.66
CA ARG A 14 -3.69 -17.98 17.46
C ARG A 14 -4.19 -19.11 16.57
N ARG A 15 -4.92 -18.78 15.48
CA ARG A 15 -5.36 -19.78 14.49
C ARG A 15 -4.17 -20.50 13.86
N TYR A 16 -3.07 -19.79 13.60
CA TYR A 16 -1.81 -20.39 13.14
C TYR A 16 -1.19 -21.32 14.18
N GLN A 17 -1.17 -20.95 15.46
CA GLN A 17 -0.72 -21.84 16.54
C GLN A 17 -1.59 -23.10 16.67
N ASP A 18 -2.92 -22.97 16.56
CA ASP A 18 -3.85 -24.11 16.55
C ASP A 18 -3.57 -25.04 15.36
N TRP A 19 -3.33 -24.46 14.19
CA TRP A 19 -2.96 -25.20 13.00
C TRP A 19 -1.61 -25.90 13.17
N LEU A 20 -0.60 -25.23 13.72
CA LEU A 20 0.72 -25.83 14.01
C LEU A 20 0.60 -27.02 14.96
N GLN A 21 -0.23 -26.88 16.00
CA GLN A 21 -0.46 -27.97 16.95
C GLN A 21 -1.15 -29.16 16.28
N THR A 22 -2.18 -28.92 15.46
CA THR A 22 -2.98 -29.98 14.85
C THR A 22 -2.32 -30.62 13.62
N GLN A 23 -1.64 -29.84 12.77
CA GLN A 23 -1.07 -30.29 11.50
C GLN A 23 0.42 -30.61 11.56
N ARG A 24 1.13 -30.10 12.57
CA ARG A 24 2.59 -30.27 12.72
C ARG A 24 2.99 -30.80 14.10
N GLY A 25 2.07 -30.95 15.05
CA GLY A 25 2.38 -31.38 16.42
C GLY A 25 3.21 -30.38 17.21
N LEU A 26 3.26 -29.11 16.77
CA LEU A 26 4.08 -28.06 17.38
C LEU A 26 3.21 -27.18 18.28
N ALA A 27 3.58 -27.07 19.56
CA ALA A 27 2.92 -26.22 20.53
C ALA A 27 3.95 -25.29 21.19
N PHE A 28 3.51 -24.06 21.50
CA PHE A 28 4.36 -23.02 22.08
C PHE A 28 3.63 -22.31 23.21
N ASP A 29 4.25 -22.24 24.38
CA ASP A 29 3.65 -21.64 25.58
C ASP A 29 3.63 -20.10 25.56
N SER A 30 4.32 -19.48 24.59
CA SER A 30 4.40 -18.03 24.44
C SER A 30 4.75 -17.63 23.00
N TYR A 31 4.47 -16.37 22.67
CA TYR A 31 4.94 -15.77 21.42
C TYR A 31 6.47 -15.83 21.30
N ASP A 32 7.20 -15.60 22.40
CA ASP A 32 8.67 -15.66 22.40
C ASP A 32 9.18 -17.06 22.08
N ALA A 33 8.50 -18.12 22.52
CA ALA A 33 8.84 -19.49 22.16
C ALA A 33 8.59 -19.76 20.67
N LEU A 34 7.46 -19.30 20.13
CA LEU A 34 7.15 -19.37 18.70
C LEU A 34 8.18 -18.60 17.86
N TRP A 35 8.55 -17.39 18.28
CA TRP A 35 9.56 -16.56 17.63
C TRP A 35 10.95 -17.18 17.67
N ARG A 36 11.38 -17.73 18.81
CA ARG A 36 12.66 -18.46 18.90
C ARG A 36 12.68 -19.64 17.94
N TRP A 37 11.60 -20.43 17.87
CA TRP A 37 11.49 -21.50 16.90
C TRP A 37 11.58 -20.99 15.46
N SER A 38 10.87 -19.90 15.13
CA SER A 38 10.83 -19.38 13.76
C SER A 38 12.18 -18.90 13.22
N VAL A 39 13.12 -18.53 14.10
CA VAL A 39 14.49 -18.14 13.71
C VAL A 39 15.52 -19.26 13.81
N HIS A 40 15.30 -20.25 14.69
CA HIS A 40 16.19 -21.40 14.83
C HIS A 40 15.94 -22.46 13.77
N ASP A 41 14.67 -22.73 13.44
CA ASP A 41 14.24 -23.68 12.41
C ASP A 41 13.52 -22.92 11.27
N LEU A 42 14.31 -22.21 10.47
CA LEU A 42 13.80 -21.40 9.36
C LEU A 42 13.03 -22.23 8.34
N ASP A 43 13.55 -23.42 8.00
CA ASP A 43 12.95 -24.30 7.01
C ASP A 43 11.55 -24.76 7.47
N ALA A 44 11.42 -25.22 8.72
CA ALA A 44 10.12 -25.63 9.24
C ALA A 44 9.13 -24.45 9.33
N TYR A 45 9.59 -23.27 9.77
CA TYR A 45 8.72 -22.10 9.89
C TYR A 45 8.24 -21.57 8.54
N TRP A 46 9.13 -21.40 7.57
CA TRP A 46 8.72 -20.87 6.26
C TRP A 46 7.92 -21.90 5.46
N GLN A 47 8.18 -23.20 5.64
CA GLN A 47 7.29 -24.24 5.12
C GLN A 47 5.90 -24.15 5.76
N SER A 48 5.80 -23.98 7.08
CA SER A 48 4.50 -23.89 7.73
C SER A 48 3.71 -22.63 7.35
N VAL A 49 4.38 -21.50 7.10
CA VAL A 49 3.71 -20.31 6.53
C VAL A 49 3.19 -20.58 5.12
N TRP A 50 4.00 -21.22 4.27
CA TRP A 50 3.59 -21.62 2.93
C TRP A 50 2.33 -22.50 2.97
N ASP A 51 2.32 -23.49 3.85
CA ASP A 51 1.23 -24.46 3.98
C ASP A 51 -0.03 -23.85 4.62
N PHE A 52 0.13 -23.06 5.69
CA PHE A 52 -0.99 -22.45 6.42
C PHE A 52 -1.78 -21.46 5.54
N TYR A 53 -1.09 -20.70 4.69
CA TYR A 53 -1.73 -19.80 3.72
C TYR A 53 -2.03 -20.48 2.38
N GLU A 54 -1.80 -21.79 2.29
CA GLU A 54 -2.09 -22.63 1.12
C GLU A 54 -1.48 -22.07 -0.17
N LEU A 55 -0.22 -21.60 -0.11
CA LEU A 55 0.44 -21.01 -1.26
C LEU A 55 0.58 -22.04 -2.39
N GLN A 56 0.20 -21.62 -3.59
CA GLN A 56 0.13 -22.51 -4.76
C GLN A 56 1.39 -22.44 -5.63
N SER A 57 1.84 -23.59 -6.10
CA SER A 57 2.86 -23.72 -7.13
C SER A 57 2.54 -24.92 -8.04
N PRO A 58 2.76 -24.81 -9.36
CA PRO A 58 2.55 -25.92 -10.30
C PRO A 58 3.68 -26.95 -10.23
N THR A 59 4.79 -26.60 -9.58
CA THR A 59 5.98 -27.43 -9.42
C THR A 59 6.34 -27.51 -7.94
N PRO A 60 6.88 -28.65 -7.47
CA PRO A 60 7.40 -28.74 -6.12
C PRO A 60 8.67 -27.89 -5.98
N HIS A 61 8.98 -27.48 -4.75
CA HIS A 61 10.32 -26.99 -4.38
C HIS A 61 11.16 -28.11 -3.75
N ASP A 62 12.47 -28.06 -4.00
CA ASP A 62 13.42 -29.07 -3.51
C ASP A 62 13.84 -28.83 -2.05
N ALA A 63 13.78 -27.57 -1.60
CA ALA A 63 14.13 -27.13 -0.26
C ALA A 63 13.41 -25.81 0.07
N VAL A 64 13.27 -25.47 1.35
CA VAL A 64 12.77 -24.15 1.76
C VAL A 64 13.88 -23.11 1.65
N LEU A 65 15.07 -23.42 2.17
CA LEU A 65 16.25 -22.55 2.08
C LEU A 65 17.49 -23.36 1.68
N ALA A 66 17.84 -23.32 0.39
CA ALA A 66 18.93 -24.12 -0.17
C ALA A 66 20.33 -23.51 0.04
N ASP A 67 20.45 -22.18 0.05
CA ASP A 67 21.68 -21.46 0.43
C ASP A 67 21.30 -20.34 1.40
N ARG A 68 21.91 -20.33 2.59
CA ARG A 68 21.64 -19.34 3.65
C ARG A 68 22.52 -18.10 3.54
N ARG A 69 23.55 -18.11 2.69
CA ARG A 69 24.54 -17.05 2.59
C ARG A 69 23.91 -15.76 2.07
N MET A 70 24.24 -14.64 2.71
CA MET A 70 23.74 -13.31 2.34
C MET A 70 24.89 -12.42 1.85
N PRO A 71 24.66 -11.60 0.80
CA PRO A 71 23.49 -11.63 -0.09
C PRO A 71 23.47 -12.88 -0.98
N GLY A 72 22.32 -13.18 -1.58
CA GLY A 72 22.16 -14.32 -2.51
C GLY A 72 21.54 -15.58 -1.92
N ALA A 73 20.86 -15.47 -0.76
CA ALA A 73 20.14 -16.59 -0.18
C ALA A 73 19.11 -17.14 -1.18
N ARG A 74 19.01 -18.47 -1.28
CA ARG A 74 18.17 -19.16 -2.27
C ARG A 74 17.00 -19.85 -1.58
N TRP A 75 15.83 -19.24 -1.71
CA TRP A 75 14.57 -19.70 -1.13
C TRP A 75 13.72 -20.46 -2.14
N PHE A 76 13.11 -21.58 -1.72
CA PHE A 76 12.16 -22.39 -2.50
C PHE A 76 12.59 -22.71 -3.96
N PRO A 77 13.84 -23.16 -4.21
CA PRO A 77 14.22 -23.56 -5.57
C PRO A 77 13.30 -24.65 -6.10
N GLY A 78 12.85 -24.49 -7.35
CA GLY A 78 11.90 -25.39 -7.99
C GLY A 78 10.46 -24.87 -7.96
N ALA A 79 10.05 -24.14 -6.90
CA ALA A 79 8.73 -23.53 -6.87
C ALA A 79 8.60 -22.40 -7.90
N GLN A 80 7.42 -22.34 -8.51
CA GLN A 80 6.96 -21.21 -9.30
C GLN A 80 5.80 -20.48 -8.62
N VAL A 81 5.82 -19.15 -8.61
CA VAL A 81 4.83 -18.30 -7.94
C VAL A 81 4.54 -17.06 -8.80
N ASN A 82 3.29 -16.59 -8.78
CA ASN A 82 2.94 -15.25 -9.26
C ASN A 82 2.10 -14.51 -8.20
N TYR A 83 2.43 -13.24 -7.96
CA TYR A 83 1.75 -12.43 -6.95
C TYR A 83 0.28 -12.22 -7.33
N ALA A 84 0.02 -11.87 -8.60
CA ALA A 84 -1.32 -11.65 -9.10
C ALA A 84 -2.16 -12.93 -9.06
N GLN A 85 -1.55 -14.09 -9.25
CA GLN A 85 -2.26 -15.36 -9.11
C GLN A 85 -2.69 -15.63 -7.67
N GLN A 86 -1.80 -15.42 -6.70
CA GLN A 86 -2.14 -15.59 -5.29
C GLN A 86 -3.23 -14.60 -4.84
N VAL A 87 -3.26 -13.40 -5.42
CA VAL A 87 -4.38 -12.46 -5.21
C VAL A 87 -5.67 -12.98 -5.86
N LEU A 88 -5.64 -13.33 -7.15
CA LEU A 88 -6.85 -13.63 -7.93
C LEU A 88 -7.50 -14.97 -7.55
N ARG A 89 -6.82 -15.86 -6.81
CA ARG A 89 -7.42 -17.09 -6.26
C ARG A 89 -8.61 -16.82 -5.33
N HIS A 90 -8.64 -15.64 -4.71
CA HIS A 90 -9.70 -15.22 -3.80
C HIS A 90 -10.97 -14.75 -4.53
N ALA A 91 -10.90 -14.53 -5.85
CA ALA A 91 -11.90 -13.76 -6.58
C ALA A 91 -13.31 -14.38 -6.52
N ASP A 92 -13.42 -15.68 -6.78
CA ASP A 92 -14.73 -16.35 -6.86
C ASP A 92 -15.38 -16.47 -5.46
N ALA A 93 -14.61 -16.87 -4.44
CA ALA A 93 -15.11 -17.02 -3.07
C ALA A 93 -15.54 -15.68 -2.46
N ALA A 94 -14.72 -14.63 -2.64
CA ALA A 94 -15.05 -13.29 -2.14
C ALA A 94 -16.25 -12.68 -2.87
N HIS A 95 -16.36 -12.89 -4.19
CA HIS A 95 -17.53 -12.44 -4.96
C HIS A 95 -18.80 -13.16 -4.54
N ALA A 96 -18.75 -14.48 -4.35
CA ALA A 96 -19.89 -15.27 -3.87
C ALA A 96 -20.36 -14.82 -2.47
N ALA A 97 -19.43 -14.34 -1.63
CA ALA A 97 -19.72 -13.75 -0.33
C ALA A 97 -20.20 -12.28 -0.40
N GLY A 98 -20.28 -11.68 -1.60
CA GLY A 98 -20.74 -10.30 -1.80
C GLY A 98 -19.72 -9.24 -1.38
N LEU A 99 -18.42 -9.58 -1.35
CA LEU A 99 -17.38 -8.68 -0.87
C LEU A 99 -16.63 -8.02 -2.04
N PRO A 100 -16.39 -6.69 -1.99
CA PRO A 100 -15.59 -6.00 -3.00
C PRO A 100 -14.10 -6.29 -2.81
N ALA A 101 -13.33 -6.19 -3.89
CA ALA A 101 -11.87 -6.27 -3.82
C ALA A 101 -11.29 -4.94 -3.32
N ILE A 102 -11.75 -3.82 -3.90
CA ILE A 102 -11.27 -2.47 -3.59
C ILE A 102 -12.46 -1.57 -3.31
N VAL A 103 -12.37 -0.76 -2.27
CA VAL A 103 -13.31 0.33 -1.96
C VAL A 103 -12.51 1.62 -1.86
N SER A 104 -12.93 2.65 -2.59
CA SER A 104 -12.14 3.88 -2.73
C SER A 104 -12.97 5.14 -2.62
N HIS A 105 -12.37 6.15 -2.00
CA HIS A 105 -12.80 7.54 -2.07
C HIS A 105 -11.64 8.43 -2.50
N ASP A 106 -12.00 9.62 -2.96
CA ASP A 106 -11.09 10.76 -3.11
C ASP A 106 -11.62 11.94 -2.28
N GLU A 107 -10.79 12.99 -2.16
CA GLU A 107 -11.19 14.26 -1.53
C GLU A 107 -12.46 14.91 -2.11
N ARG A 108 -12.83 14.59 -3.36
CA ARG A 108 -14.00 15.18 -4.04
C ARG A 108 -15.29 14.38 -3.84
N SER A 109 -15.18 13.11 -3.44
CA SER A 109 -16.31 12.18 -3.35
C SER A 109 -16.74 11.93 -1.91
N LEU A 110 -15.83 12.01 -0.94
CA LEU A 110 -16.16 11.73 0.46
C LEU A 110 -17.31 12.62 0.97
N GLY A 111 -18.37 12.01 1.47
CA GLY A 111 -19.58 12.70 1.93
C GLY A 111 -20.42 13.39 0.84
N GLN A 112 -20.07 13.21 -0.43
CA GLN A 112 -20.76 13.81 -1.59
C GLN A 112 -21.34 12.75 -2.55
N ARG A 113 -20.64 11.62 -2.69
CA ARG A 113 -20.99 10.51 -3.58
C ARG A 113 -20.74 9.20 -2.83
N ALA A 114 -21.38 8.12 -3.27
CA ALA A 114 -21.06 6.79 -2.73
C ALA A 114 -19.60 6.41 -3.03
N PRO A 115 -18.96 5.57 -2.19
CA PRO A 115 -17.64 5.04 -2.47
C PRO A 115 -17.63 4.30 -3.81
N ARG A 116 -16.52 4.40 -4.53
CA ARG A 116 -16.29 3.58 -5.71
C ARG A 116 -15.83 2.20 -5.28
N GLU A 117 -16.59 1.18 -5.66
CA GLU A 117 -16.24 -0.22 -5.44
C GLU A 117 -15.77 -0.89 -6.73
N ILE A 118 -14.72 -1.70 -6.62
CA ILE A 118 -14.32 -2.66 -7.66
C ILE A 118 -14.54 -4.05 -7.10
N SER A 119 -15.43 -4.81 -7.75
CA SER A 119 -15.66 -6.22 -7.43
C SER A 119 -14.47 -7.08 -7.87
N TRP A 120 -14.32 -8.27 -7.27
CA TRP A 120 -13.27 -9.21 -7.68
C TRP A 120 -13.33 -9.61 -9.16
N PRO A 121 -14.51 -9.90 -9.77
CA PRO A 121 -14.59 -10.17 -11.21
C PRO A 121 -14.17 -8.97 -12.07
N GLN A 122 -14.55 -7.75 -11.66
CA GLN A 122 -14.15 -6.53 -12.37
C GLN A 122 -12.64 -6.29 -12.26
N LEU A 123 -12.04 -6.49 -11.08
CA LEU A 123 -10.59 -6.42 -10.90
C LEU A 123 -9.89 -7.43 -11.81
N ARG A 124 -10.34 -8.69 -11.82
CA ARG A 124 -9.79 -9.74 -12.70
C ARG A 124 -9.87 -9.36 -14.17
N LEU A 125 -11.01 -8.83 -14.63
CA LEU A 125 -11.21 -8.41 -16.01
C LEU A 125 -10.27 -7.25 -16.39
N GLN A 126 -10.19 -6.21 -15.57
CA GLN A 126 -9.33 -5.05 -15.83
C GLN A 126 -7.85 -5.44 -15.83
N VAL A 127 -7.43 -6.33 -14.91
CA VAL A 127 -6.08 -6.89 -14.86
C VAL A 127 -5.77 -7.69 -16.13
N ALA A 128 -6.66 -8.58 -16.55
CA ALA A 128 -6.49 -9.37 -17.78
C ALA A 128 -6.43 -8.48 -19.03
N SER A 129 -7.33 -7.50 -19.13
CA SER A 129 -7.41 -6.53 -20.22
C SER A 129 -6.09 -5.76 -20.37
N LEU A 130 -5.59 -5.19 -19.29
CA LEU A 130 -4.34 -4.44 -19.31
C LEU A 130 -3.12 -5.35 -19.52
N ALA A 131 -3.11 -6.55 -18.95
CA ALA A 131 -2.04 -7.52 -19.15
C ALA A 131 -1.88 -7.90 -20.63
N LEU A 132 -3.00 -8.21 -21.31
CA LEU A 132 -3.00 -8.51 -22.75
C LEU A 132 -2.58 -7.29 -23.56
N HIS A 133 -3.08 -6.09 -23.22
CA HIS A 133 -2.64 -4.85 -23.87
C HIS A 133 -1.11 -4.67 -23.75
N LEU A 134 -0.54 -4.84 -22.55
CA LEU A 134 0.91 -4.73 -22.34
C LEU A 134 1.70 -5.77 -23.15
N GLN A 135 1.20 -7.01 -23.24
CA GLN A 135 1.81 -8.05 -24.08
C GLN A 135 1.77 -7.69 -25.57
N GLU A 136 0.66 -7.11 -26.05
CA GLU A 136 0.52 -6.61 -27.44
C GLU A 136 1.47 -5.46 -27.74
N GLN A 137 1.78 -4.62 -26.74
CA GLN A 137 2.84 -3.60 -26.83
C GLN A 137 4.27 -4.18 -26.68
N GLY A 138 4.40 -5.50 -26.57
CA GLY A 138 5.67 -6.22 -26.57
C GLY A 138 6.37 -6.30 -25.22
N VAL A 139 5.67 -6.07 -24.10
CA VAL A 139 6.21 -6.28 -22.75
C VAL A 139 6.46 -7.77 -22.52
N ARG A 140 7.66 -8.10 -22.05
CA ARG A 140 8.09 -9.47 -21.73
C ARG A 140 8.45 -9.62 -20.24
N PRO A 141 8.49 -10.85 -19.70
CA PRO A 141 9.00 -11.08 -18.36
C PRO A 141 10.37 -10.42 -18.14
N GLY A 142 10.51 -9.65 -17.06
CA GLY A 142 11.73 -8.89 -16.72
C GLY A 142 11.77 -7.45 -17.25
N ASP A 143 10.87 -7.05 -18.17
CA ASP A 143 10.74 -5.66 -18.59
C ASP A 143 10.16 -4.80 -17.47
N ARG A 144 10.67 -3.56 -17.31
CA ARG A 144 10.21 -2.64 -16.26
C ARG A 144 9.05 -1.79 -16.77
N VAL A 145 7.94 -1.83 -16.06
CA VAL A 145 6.78 -0.95 -16.25
C VAL A 145 6.77 0.05 -15.11
N VAL A 146 6.93 1.34 -15.43
CA VAL A 146 6.95 2.42 -14.44
C VAL A 146 5.64 3.19 -14.41
N ALA A 147 5.22 3.62 -13.23
CA ALA A 147 4.02 4.41 -13.04
C ALA A 147 4.30 5.72 -12.29
N TYR A 148 3.55 6.75 -12.65
CA TYR A 148 3.46 8.04 -11.97
C TYR A 148 1.97 8.31 -11.68
N LEU A 149 1.45 7.64 -10.65
CA LEU A 149 0.01 7.54 -10.36
C LEU A 149 -0.27 7.74 -8.86
N PRO A 150 -1.41 8.36 -8.51
CA PRO A 150 -1.83 8.52 -7.11
C PRO A 150 -2.37 7.21 -6.52
N ASN A 151 -2.84 7.23 -5.26
CA ASN A 151 -3.37 6.04 -4.60
C ASN A 151 -4.84 5.77 -5.00
N ILE A 152 -5.00 5.22 -6.20
CA ILE A 152 -6.30 4.96 -6.84
C ILE A 152 -6.41 3.50 -7.30
N PRO A 153 -7.63 2.98 -7.57
CA PRO A 153 -7.80 1.59 -7.99
C PRO A 153 -7.02 1.23 -9.25
N GLU A 154 -6.89 2.17 -10.20
CA GLU A 154 -6.13 2.02 -11.43
C GLU A 154 -4.65 1.70 -11.18
N ALA A 155 -4.04 2.24 -10.12
CA ALA A 155 -2.66 1.93 -9.77
C ALA A 155 -2.52 0.46 -9.31
N MET A 156 -3.51 -0.08 -8.60
CA MET A 156 -3.54 -1.49 -8.20
C MET A 156 -3.76 -2.41 -9.40
N VAL A 157 -4.66 -2.03 -10.32
CA VAL A 157 -4.88 -2.74 -11.60
C VAL A 157 -3.59 -2.78 -12.41
N ALA A 158 -2.91 -1.64 -12.57
CA ALA A 158 -1.67 -1.53 -13.33
C ALA A 158 -0.54 -2.39 -12.74
N PHE A 159 -0.41 -2.40 -11.41
CA PHE A 159 0.53 -3.27 -10.72
C PHE A 159 0.21 -4.75 -10.98
N LEU A 160 -1.01 -5.19 -10.70
CA LEU A 160 -1.41 -6.59 -10.85
C LEU A 160 -1.28 -7.07 -12.30
N ALA A 161 -1.68 -6.25 -13.28
CA ALA A 161 -1.52 -6.56 -14.70
C ALA A 161 -0.04 -6.72 -15.08
N THR A 162 0.81 -5.78 -14.67
CA THR A 162 2.25 -5.81 -14.93
C THR A 162 2.88 -7.11 -14.41
N VAL A 163 2.65 -7.43 -13.13
CA VAL A 163 3.32 -8.56 -12.48
C VAL A 163 2.69 -9.90 -12.88
N SER A 164 1.44 -9.91 -13.34
CA SER A 164 0.79 -11.12 -13.87
C SER A 164 1.49 -11.66 -15.13
N ILE A 165 2.12 -10.80 -15.92
CA ILE A 165 2.89 -11.17 -17.13
C ILE A 165 4.41 -11.20 -16.89
N GLY A 166 4.84 -11.17 -15.62
CA GLY A 166 6.25 -11.15 -15.23
C GLY A 166 6.97 -9.83 -15.50
N GLY A 167 6.24 -8.75 -15.81
CA GLY A 167 6.80 -7.41 -15.83
C GLY A 167 7.21 -6.99 -14.41
N VAL A 168 8.23 -6.14 -14.32
CA VAL A 168 8.77 -5.64 -13.05
C VAL A 168 8.21 -4.26 -12.77
N TRP A 169 7.42 -4.14 -11.71
CA TRP A 169 6.72 -2.90 -11.37
C TRP A 169 7.63 -1.87 -10.68
N SER A 170 7.42 -0.59 -10.94
CA SER A 170 7.95 0.48 -10.09
C SER A 170 7.07 1.72 -10.18
N ILE A 171 6.88 2.44 -9.07
CA ILE A 171 5.96 3.58 -9.02
C ILE A 171 6.57 4.75 -8.26
N CYS A 172 6.33 5.97 -8.76
CA CYS A 172 6.55 7.22 -8.05
C CYS A 172 5.19 7.91 -7.84
N ALA A 173 5.01 8.57 -6.70
CA ALA A 173 3.80 9.34 -6.44
C ALA A 173 3.80 10.66 -7.23
N PRO A 174 2.62 11.20 -7.63
CA PRO A 174 2.55 12.41 -8.44
C PRO A 174 2.85 13.72 -7.71
N ASP A 175 3.18 13.67 -6.42
CA ASP A 175 3.71 14.80 -5.66
C ASP A 175 5.23 14.97 -5.85
N MET A 176 5.92 13.97 -6.41
CA MET A 176 7.35 14.03 -6.70
C MET A 176 7.65 14.87 -7.95
N GLY A 177 8.62 15.79 -7.85
CA GLY A 177 9.10 16.54 -9.01
C GLY A 177 9.82 15.66 -10.04
N SER A 178 9.86 16.10 -11.29
CA SER A 178 10.40 15.33 -12.42
C SER A 178 11.83 14.84 -12.20
N ASN A 179 12.72 15.66 -11.64
CA ASN A 179 14.10 15.25 -11.34
C ASN A 179 14.15 14.06 -10.37
N ALA A 180 13.37 14.09 -9.29
CA ALA A 180 13.32 13.01 -8.31
C ALA A 180 12.80 11.69 -8.95
N VAL A 181 11.87 11.78 -9.89
CA VAL A 181 11.36 10.63 -10.64
C VAL A 181 12.40 10.12 -11.63
N LEU A 182 13.09 11.01 -12.35
CA LEU A 182 14.11 10.64 -13.33
C LEU A 182 15.34 10.00 -12.69
N ASP A 183 15.76 10.50 -11.52
CA ASP A 183 16.84 9.89 -10.72
C ASP A 183 16.54 8.44 -10.37
N ARG A 184 15.27 8.05 -10.32
CA ARG A 184 14.81 6.67 -10.09
C ARG A 184 14.70 5.90 -11.40
N PHE A 185 13.84 6.35 -12.30
CA PHE A 185 13.45 5.57 -13.49
C PHE A 185 14.56 5.41 -14.52
N ARG A 186 15.52 6.35 -14.63
CA ARG A 186 16.65 6.19 -15.56
C ARG A 186 17.53 4.99 -15.20
N GLN A 187 17.67 4.68 -13.91
CA GLN A 187 18.51 3.57 -13.45
C GLN A 187 17.99 2.20 -13.91
N ILE A 188 16.68 2.09 -14.17
CA ILE A 188 16.02 0.81 -14.43
C ILE A 188 15.53 0.67 -15.87
N ALA A 189 15.79 1.65 -16.74
CA ALA A 189 15.52 1.60 -18.18
C ALA A 189 14.13 0.99 -18.53
N PRO A 190 13.02 1.65 -18.16
CA PRO A 190 11.68 1.09 -18.35
C PRO A 190 11.23 1.07 -19.80
N THR A 191 10.36 0.13 -20.14
CA THR A 191 9.78 -0.04 -21.47
C THR A 191 8.41 0.61 -21.60
N VAL A 192 7.69 0.78 -20.49
CA VAL A 192 6.37 1.42 -20.43
C VAL A 192 6.35 2.47 -19.33
N LEU A 193 5.72 3.61 -19.61
CA LEU A 193 5.36 4.63 -18.63
C LEU A 193 3.84 4.74 -18.54
N ILE A 194 3.30 4.72 -17.33
CA ILE A 194 1.91 5.01 -17.03
C ILE A 194 1.84 6.31 -16.23
N GLY A 195 1.13 7.32 -16.70
CA GLY A 195 1.02 8.62 -16.04
C GLY A 195 -0.43 9.09 -15.89
N CYS A 196 -0.67 10.04 -14.99
CA CYS A 196 -1.93 10.77 -14.92
C CYS A 196 -1.77 12.22 -15.41
N ASP A 197 -2.88 12.81 -15.84
CA ASP A 197 -2.97 14.19 -16.30
C ASP A 197 -2.93 15.22 -15.16
N ALA A 198 -3.50 14.90 -13.99
CA ALA A 198 -3.47 15.73 -12.79
C ALA A 198 -3.66 14.89 -11.51
N VAL A 199 -3.57 15.55 -10.35
CA VAL A 199 -3.97 15.03 -9.04
C VAL A 199 -4.70 16.10 -8.22
N MET A 200 -5.59 15.70 -7.32
CA MET A 200 -6.24 16.58 -6.35
C MET A 200 -5.61 16.38 -4.97
N HIS A 201 -5.14 17.45 -4.33
CA HIS A 201 -4.66 17.38 -2.96
C HIS A 201 -4.95 18.68 -2.20
N GLY A 202 -5.57 18.57 -1.02
CA GLY A 202 -5.89 19.68 -0.16
C GLY A 202 -6.86 20.68 -0.80
N GLY A 203 -7.76 20.21 -1.67
CA GLY A 203 -8.67 21.04 -2.46
C GLY A 203 -8.04 21.74 -3.68
N ARG A 204 -6.80 21.40 -4.05
CA ARG A 204 -6.10 21.97 -5.20
C ARG A 204 -5.79 20.92 -6.25
N GLN A 205 -6.22 21.17 -7.49
CA GLN A 205 -5.79 20.40 -8.64
C GLN A 205 -4.37 20.79 -9.04
N GLN A 206 -3.52 19.80 -9.25
CA GLN A 206 -2.15 19.99 -9.68
C GLN A 206 -1.95 19.26 -11.01
N GLU A 207 -1.76 20.04 -12.08
CA GLU A 207 -1.52 19.51 -13.42
C GLU A 207 -0.19 18.74 -13.49
N ARG A 208 -0.20 17.64 -14.26
CA ARG A 208 0.92 16.71 -14.43
C ARG A 208 1.26 16.37 -15.86
N LEU A 209 0.45 16.79 -16.84
CA LEU A 209 0.74 16.58 -18.27
C LEU A 209 2.15 17.04 -18.66
N ALA A 210 2.57 18.23 -18.25
CA ALA A 210 3.91 18.75 -18.56
C ALA A 210 5.03 17.91 -17.90
N VAL A 211 4.80 17.44 -16.68
CA VAL A 211 5.72 16.56 -15.97
C VAL A 211 5.85 15.23 -16.73
N VAL A 212 4.73 14.60 -17.09
CA VAL A 212 4.74 13.33 -17.82
C VAL A 212 5.39 13.47 -19.20
N ALA A 213 5.16 14.57 -19.92
CA ALA A 213 5.86 14.86 -21.17
C ALA A 213 7.38 14.98 -20.97
N GLN A 214 7.83 15.66 -19.91
CA GLN A 214 9.24 15.74 -19.55
C GLN A 214 9.82 14.36 -19.23
N LEU A 215 9.10 13.52 -18.45
CA LEU A 215 9.51 12.16 -18.13
C LEU A 215 9.64 11.31 -19.40
N ARG A 216 8.64 11.34 -20.28
CA ARG A 216 8.64 10.61 -21.56
C ARG A 216 9.84 10.97 -22.43
N ALA A 217 10.14 12.26 -22.56
CA ALA A 217 11.28 12.74 -23.35
C ALA A 217 12.63 12.33 -22.74
N ALA A 218 12.72 12.28 -21.42
CA ALA A 218 13.94 11.95 -20.68
C ALA A 218 14.16 10.44 -20.43
N LEU A 219 13.21 9.60 -20.85
CA LEU A 219 13.25 8.14 -20.73
C LEU A 219 13.19 7.49 -22.13
N PRO A 220 14.30 7.49 -22.89
CA PRO A 220 14.32 7.03 -24.28
C PRO A 220 14.02 5.53 -24.46
N THR A 221 14.13 4.74 -23.39
CA THR A 221 13.83 3.31 -23.38
C THR A 221 12.33 3.02 -23.37
N VAL A 222 11.52 4.00 -22.98
CA VAL A 222 10.06 3.87 -22.97
C VAL A 222 9.59 3.78 -24.43
N ARG A 223 8.80 2.75 -24.72
CA ARG A 223 8.22 2.48 -26.04
C ARG A 223 6.73 2.78 -26.05
N HIS A 224 6.07 2.59 -24.91
CA HIS A 224 4.63 2.80 -24.76
C HIS A 224 4.30 3.77 -23.61
N LEU A 225 3.34 4.66 -23.84
CA LEU A 225 2.82 5.58 -22.83
C LEU A 225 1.31 5.35 -22.65
N LEU A 226 0.90 5.06 -21.42
CA LEU A 226 -0.51 5.03 -21.00
C LEU A 226 -0.82 6.28 -20.18
N MET A 227 -1.91 6.96 -20.51
CA MET A 227 -2.37 8.15 -19.80
C MET A 227 -3.73 7.94 -19.15
N LEU A 228 -3.80 8.24 -17.86
CA LEU A 228 -5.04 8.27 -17.10
C LEU A 228 -5.60 9.69 -17.04
N ASP A 229 -6.88 9.84 -17.40
CA ASP A 229 -7.65 11.07 -17.21
C ASP A 229 -8.24 11.11 -15.79
N HIS A 230 -7.42 11.52 -14.83
CA HIS A 230 -7.76 11.64 -13.42
C HIS A 230 -8.30 13.05 -13.07
N GLY A 231 -7.76 14.07 -13.73
CA GLY A 231 -8.11 15.48 -13.57
C GLY A 231 -9.20 15.99 -14.50
N GLY A 232 -9.59 15.22 -15.53
CA GLY A 232 -10.49 15.70 -16.60
C GLY A 232 -9.80 16.67 -17.55
N THR A 233 -8.47 16.61 -17.63
CA THR A 233 -7.62 17.53 -18.40
C THR A 233 -6.81 16.83 -19.47
N LEU A 234 -6.92 15.50 -19.62
CA LEU A 234 -6.16 14.74 -20.61
C LEU A 234 -6.41 15.24 -22.05
N ALA A 235 -7.61 15.74 -22.37
CA ALA A 235 -7.92 16.33 -23.67
C ALA A 235 -7.04 17.55 -24.04
N ARG A 236 -6.36 18.16 -23.05
CA ARG A 236 -5.40 19.26 -23.24
C ARG A 236 -3.98 18.77 -23.55
N ALA A 237 -3.74 17.47 -23.54
CA ALA A 237 -2.46 16.91 -23.94
C ALA A 237 -2.13 17.38 -25.37
N GLY A 238 -0.98 18.01 -25.55
CA GLY A 238 -0.55 18.46 -26.86
C GLY A 238 -0.41 17.28 -27.83
N ALA A 239 -0.70 17.50 -29.11
CA ALA A 239 -0.64 16.47 -30.15
C ALA A 239 0.70 15.71 -30.24
N GLY A 240 1.78 16.28 -29.67
CA GLY A 240 3.10 15.65 -29.59
C GLY A 240 3.27 14.57 -28.52
N LEU A 241 2.33 14.40 -27.59
CA LEU A 241 2.39 13.34 -26.57
C LEU A 241 1.57 12.12 -27.03
N ALA A 242 2.12 11.31 -27.93
CA ALA A 242 1.49 10.07 -28.36
C ALA A 242 1.31 9.11 -27.19
N HIS A 243 0.06 8.73 -26.91
CA HIS A 243 -0.32 7.87 -25.79
C HIS A 243 -1.55 7.04 -26.14
N THR A 244 -1.77 5.97 -25.36
CA THR A 244 -3.05 5.26 -25.28
C THR A 244 -3.77 5.69 -24.01
N ALA A 245 -5.08 5.93 -24.09
CA ALA A 245 -5.87 6.20 -22.90
C ALA A 245 -5.93 4.94 -22.01
N PHE A 246 -5.64 5.08 -20.73
CA PHE A 246 -5.64 3.96 -19.78
C PHE A 246 -7.02 3.28 -19.71
N ALA A 247 -8.09 4.06 -19.82
CA ALA A 247 -9.46 3.56 -19.85
C ALA A 247 -9.71 2.56 -20.99
N ASP A 248 -9.14 2.81 -22.17
CA ASP A 248 -9.29 1.90 -23.32
C ASP A 248 -8.54 0.59 -23.09
N ALA A 249 -7.36 0.66 -22.44
CA ALA A 249 -6.52 -0.49 -22.15
C ALA A 249 -7.07 -1.44 -21.05
N ILE A 250 -8.15 -1.07 -20.36
CA ILE A 250 -8.75 -1.88 -19.28
C ILE A 250 -10.19 -2.35 -19.56
N THR A 251 -10.73 -2.06 -20.75
CA THR A 251 -12.16 -2.32 -21.07
C THR A 251 -12.40 -3.52 -21.97
N ARG A 252 -11.36 -4.13 -22.54
CA ARG A 252 -11.48 -5.37 -23.32
C ARG A 252 -12.19 -6.47 -22.50
N ASP A 253 -13.25 -7.04 -23.07
CA ASP A 253 -13.98 -8.20 -22.54
C ASP A 253 -14.30 -9.17 -23.67
N ASP A 254 -13.41 -10.12 -23.90
CA ASP A 254 -13.52 -11.12 -24.96
C ASP A 254 -13.05 -12.50 -24.46
N ALA A 255 -12.96 -13.46 -25.38
CA ALA A 255 -12.51 -14.81 -25.03
C ALA A 255 -11.07 -14.81 -24.47
N ALA A 256 -10.21 -13.89 -24.92
CA ALA A 256 -8.83 -13.81 -24.46
C ALA A 256 -8.76 -13.29 -23.02
N THR A 257 -9.50 -12.24 -22.66
CA THR A 257 -9.52 -11.74 -21.28
C THR A 257 -10.15 -12.73 -20.31
N ARG A 258 -11.15 -13.50 -20.74
CA ARG A 258 -11.76 -14.57 -19.93
C ARG A 258 -10.84 -15.79 -19.74
N ALA A 259 -9.99 -16.08 -20.72
CA ALA A 259 -9.02 -17.18 -20.66
C ALA A 259 -7.68 -16.78 -20.04
N PHE A 260 -7.47 -15.49 -19.78
CA PHE A 260 -6.21 -14.99 -19.23
C PHE A 260 -5.91 -15.62 -17.87
N THR A 261 -4.68 -16.12 -17.72
CA THR A 261 -4.13 -16.60 -16.46
C THR A 261 -2.74 -15.98 -16.26
N PRO A 262 -2.40 -15.51 -15.03
CA PRO A 262 -1.05 -15.03 -14.75
C PRO A 262 0.00 -16.10 -15.05
N LEU A 263 1.19 -15.68 -15.48
CA LEU A 263 2.31 -16.56 -15.74
C LEU A 263 2.85 -17.16 -14.45
N TRP A 264 3.17 -18.44 -14.45
CA TRP A 264 4.02 -19.02 -13.41
C TRP A 264 5.48 -18.61 -13.63
N LEU A 265 6.10 -18.06 -12.58
CA LEU A 265 7.45 -17.49 -12.63
C LEU A 265 8.31 -18.14 -11.54
N ALA A 266 9.63 -18.17 -11.72
CA ALA A 266 10.53 -18.64 -10.67
C ALA A 266 10.27 -17.87 -9.36
N PHE A 267 10.44 -18.54 -8.21
CA PHE A 267 10.19 -17.96 -6.90
C PHE A 267 10.89 -16.60 -6.69
N ASP A 268 12.10 -16.44 -7.21
CA ASP A 268 12.94 -15.24 -7.11
C ASP A 268 12.80 -14.27 -8.30
N HIS A 269 11.89 -14.52 -9.24
CA HIS A 269 11.61 -13.61 -10.34
C HIS A 269 11.29 -12.20 -9.80
N PRO A 270 11.84 -11.11 -10.36
CA PRO A 270 11.61 -9.76 -9.85
C PRO A 270 10.14 -9.35 -9.92
N LEU A 271 9.57 -8.95 -8.79
CA LEU A 271 8.21 -8.43 -8.67
C LEU A 271 8.19 -6.92 -8.91
N TRP A 272 8.99 -6.20 -8.14
CA TRP A 272 9.04 -4.74 -8.18
C TRP A 272 10.41 -4.17 -7.83
N ILE A 273 10.57 -2.88 -8.11
CA ILE A 273 11.70 -2.07 -7.69
C ILE A 273 11.18 -0.89 -6.86
N VAL A 274 11.58 -0.84 -5.60
CA VAL A 274 11.33 0.28 -4.67
C VAL A 274 12.63 1.01 -4.37
N TYR A 275 12.56 2.26 -3.90
CA TYR A 275 13.77 3.08 -3.71
C TYR A 275 13.96 3.48 -2.26
N SER A 276 15.18 3.31 -1.75
CA SER A 276 15.58 3.95 -0.49
C SER A 276 16.14 5.34 -0.74
N SER A 277 15.84 6.30 0.14
CA SER A 277 16.58 7.55 0.26
C SER A 277 18.01 7.26 0.74
N GLY A 278 18.98 7.22 -0.17
CA GLY A 278 20.38 7.09 0.23
C GLY A 278 20.84 8.33 1.00
N THR A 279 21.73 8.17 1.98
CA THR A 279 22.38 9.28 2.69
C THR A 279 23.43 9.99 1.82
N THR A 280 23.87 9.34 0.73
CA THR A 280 24.80 9.86 -0.27
C THR A 280 24.45 9.30 -1.65
N GLY A 281 24.29 10.16 -2.66
CA GLY A 281 24.09 9.77 -4.07
C GLY A 281 22.63 9.54 -4.50
N LEU A 282 22.46 8.93 -5.68
CA LEU A 282 21.15 8.63 -6.27
C LEU A 282 20.35 7.62 -5.41
N PRO A 283 19.01 7.67 -5.43
CA PRO A 283 18.17 6.68 -4.74
C PRO A 283 18.51 5.25 -5.17
N LYS A 284 18.71 4.33 -4.24
CA LYS A 284 19.13 2.95 -4.57
C LYS A 284 17.90 2.12 -5.01
N PRO A 285 17.91 1.51 -6.21
CA PRO A 285 16.83 0.62 -6.66
C PRO A 285 16.94 -0.74 -5.94
N ILE A 286 15.97 -1.05 -5.09
CA ILE A 286 15.88 -2.30 -4.32
C ILE A 286 14.87 -3.21 -5.01
N VAL A 287 15.35 -4.38 -5.46
CA VAL A 287 14.54 -5.37 -6.15
C VAL A 287 14.00 -6.38 -5.14
N HIS A 288 12.69 -6.63 -5.14
CA HIS A 288 12.10 -7.75 -4.41
C HIS A 288 11.56 -8.79 -5.39
N GLY A 289 11.68 -10.08 -5.04
CA GLY A 289 11.13 -11.18 -5.82
C GLY A 289 9.68 -11.49 -5.48
N HIS A 290 8.99 -12.20 -6.37
CA HIS A 290 7.59 -12.61 -6.21
C HIS A 290 7.36 -13.45 -4.94
N GLY A 291 8.03 -14.59 -4.83
CA GLY A 291 7.79 -15.57 -3.77
C GLY A 291 8.11 -15.04 -2.38
N GLY A 292 9.29 -14.41 -2.23
CA GLY A 292 9.69 -13.81 -0.95
C GLY A 292 8.73 -12.71 -0.49
N THR A 293 8.26 -11.86 -1.41
CA THR A 293 7.28 -10.82 -1.09
C THR A 293 5.93 -11.40 -0.67
N VAL A 294 5.45 -12.45 -1.36
CA VAL A 294 4.19 -13.11 -1.01
C VAL A 294 4.29 -13.72 0.39
N LEU A 295 5.32 -14.53 0.69
CA LEU A 295 5.47 -15.19 1.99
C LEU A 295 5.59 -14.19 3.14
N VAL A 296 6.47 -13.19 3.01
CA VAL A 296 6.63 -12.15 4.03
C VAL A 296 5.34 -11.34 4.15
N GLY A 297 4.67 -11.04 3.03
CA GLY A 297 3.42 -10.29 3.00
C GLY A 297 2.30 -10.99 3.79
N VAL A 298 2.06 -12.27 3.53
CA VAL A 298 1.00 -13.02 4.23
C VAL A 298 1.32 -13.23 5.72
N ALA A 299 2.58 -13.48 6.08
CA ALA A 299 2.99 -13.56 7.47
C ALA A 299 2.84 -12.21 8.20
N LEU A 300 3.34 -11.12 7.60
CA LEU A 300 3.26 -9.78 8.17
C LEU A 300 1.81 -9.30 8.33
N LEU A 301 1.02 -9.36 7.26
CA LEU A 301 -0.36 -8.90 7.29
C LEU A 301 -1.24 -9.82 8.11
N GLY A 302 -1.16 -11.13 7.85
CA GLY A 302 -2.05 -12.10 8.45
C GLY A 302 -1.71 -12.34 9.91
N LEU A 303 -0.46 -12.72 10.23
CA LEU A 303 -0.09 -13.09 11.60
C LEU A 303 0.18 -11.87 12.49
N HIS A 304 0.95 -10.90 12.00
CA HIS A 304 1.43 -9.79 12.85
C HIS A 304 0.48 -8.59 12.91
N ASN A 305 -0.23 -8.29 11.81
CA ASN A 305 -1.22 -7.22 11.77
C ASN A 305 -2.66 -7.71 11.98
N ASP A 306 -2.85 -9.01 12.21
CA ASP A 306 -4.14 -9.65 12.49
C ASP A 306 -5.21 -9.41 11.41
N ILE A 307 -4.77 -9.34 10.14
CA ILE A 307 -5.65 -9.15 8.99
C ILE A 307 -6.19 -10.49 8.52
N GLY A 308 -7.51 -10.63 8.50
CA GLY A 308 -8.17 -11.85 8.06
C GLY A 308 -8.72 -11.82 6.64
N CYS A 309 -9.05 -13.02 6.15
CA CYS A 309 -9.78 -13.19 4.90
C CYS A 309 -11.21 -12.68 5.04
N SER A 310 -11.63 -11.80 4.14
CA SER A 310 -12.90 -11.08 4.30
C SER A 310 -14.12 -11.98 4.15
N TYR A 311 -14.02 -13.11 3.44
CA TYR A 311 -15.14 -14.05 3.23
C TYR A 311 -15.11 -15.26 4.18
N GLU A 312 -14.15 -15.34 5.09
CA GLU A 312 -14.13 -16.36 6.14
C GLU A 312 -14.97 -15.95 7.34
N ALA A 313 -15.60 -16.93 8.01
CA ALA A 313 -16.43 -16.68 9.18
C ALA A 313 -15.69 -15.93 10.30
N ASN A 314 -14.39 -16.18 10.51
CA ASN A 314 -13.61 -15.56 11.60
C ASN A 314 -13.48 -14.04 11.45
N SER A 315 -13.40 -13.56 10.20
CA SER A 315 -13.05 -12.19 9.82
C SER A 315 -14.01 -11.66 8.75
N ALA A 316 -15.28 -12.08 8.82
CA ALA A 316 -16.26 -11.75 7.80
C ALA A 316 -16.39 -10.22 7.61
N GLY A 317 -16.21 -9.76 6.38
CA GLY A 317 -16.20 -8.36 6.01
C GLY A 317 -14.94 -7.57 6.40
N GLU A 318 -13.80 -8.23 6.65
CA GLU A 318 -12.52 -7.55 6.94
C GLU A 318 -12.15 -6.52 5.86
N ARG A 319 -11.77 -5.31 6.30
CA ARG A 319 -11.49 -4.14 5.47
C ARG A 319 -10.21 -3.43 5.93
N PHE A 320 -9.17 -3.52 5.12
CA PHE A 320 -7.85 -2.98 5.43
C PHE A 320 -7.65 -1.59 4.82
N HIS A 321 -7.36 -0.59 5.65
CA HIS A 321 -6.95 0.73 5.21
C HIS A 321 -5.56 1.08 5.73
N TRP A 322 -4.70 1.58 4.84
CA TRP A 322 -3.49 2.28 5.22
C TRP A 322 -3.40 3.60 4.45
N TYR A 323 -3.34 4.73 5.15
CA TYR A 323 -3.12 6.01 4.51
C TYR A 323 -1.67 6.16 4.05
N SER A 324 -1.45 6.12 2.74
CA SER A 324 -0.14 6.21 2.11
C SER A 324 -0.22 6.79 0.71
N SER A 325 0.80 7.56 0.29
CA SER A 325 1.06 7.79 -1.13
C SER A 325 1.63 6.52 -1.77
N THR A 326 1.53 6.40 -3.09
CA THR A 326 2.12 5.27 -3.86
C THR A 326 3.64 5.21 -3.82
N GLY A 327 4.33 6.30 -3.46
CA GLY A 327 5.78 6.37 -3.38
C GLY A 327 6.39 5.73 -2.11
N TRP A 328 5.57 5.28 -1.17
CA TRP A 328 6.00 4.61 0.06
C TRP A 328 5.71 3.12 -0.02
N VAL A 329 6.57 2.29 0.60
CA VAL A 329 6.37 0.84 0.70
C VAL A 329 5.05 0.45 1.39
N MET A 330 4.46 1.38 2.16
CA MET A 330 3.15 1.14 2.79
C MET A 330 2.00 1.05 1.77
N TRP A 331 2.14 1.64 0.58
CA TRP A 331 1.21 1.37 -0.52
C TRP A 331 1.32 -0.08 -0.99
N ASN A 332 2.53 -0.62 -1.13
CA ASN A 332 2.73 -2.03 -1.46
C ASN A 332 2.12 -2.94 -0.39
N LEU A 333 2.25 -2.59 0.90
CA LEU A 333 1.59 -3.32 1.98
C LEU A 333 0.06 -3.23 1.90
N GLN A 334 -0.50 -2.09 1.51
CA GLN A 334 -1.94 -1.91 1.27
C GLN A 334 -2.46 -2.78 0.13
N VAL A 335 -1.73 -2.85 -0.99
CA VAL A 335 -2.04 -3.81 -2.06
C VAL A 335 -1.91 -5.26 -1.56
N GLY A 336 -0.97 -5.49 -0.63
CA GLY A 336 -0.74 -6.76 0.06
C GLY A 336 -1.97 -7.37 0.72
N SER A 337 -2.95 -6.57 1.16
CA SER A 337 -4.17 -7.10 1.79
C SER A 337 -4.96 -8.02 0.86
N LEU A 338 -4.85 -7.82 -0.46
CA LEU A 338 -5.49 -8.66 -1.46
C LEU A 338 -4.93 -10.09 -1.49
N LEU A 339 -3.69 -10.33 -1.02
CA LEU A 339 -3.11 -11.67 -0.90
C LEU A 339 -3.82 -12.54 0.16
N LEU A 340 -4.56 -11.91 1.07
CA LEU A 340 -5.34 -12.57 2.11
C LEU A 340 -6.83 -12.65 1.76
N GLY A 341 -7.23 -12.17 0.57
CA GLY A 341 -8.65 -12.02 0.21
C GLY A 341 -9.37 -10.93 1.00
N THR A 342 -8.63 -9.99 1.60
CA THR A 342 -9.17 -8.85 2.34
C THR A 342 -9.56 -7.71 1.40
N THR A 343 -10.69 -7.04 1.66
CA THR A 343 -11.06 -5.82 0.93
C THR A 343 -10.05 -4.70 1.21
N ALA A 344 -9.44 -4.14 0.17
CA ALA A 344 -8.56 -2.99 0.28
C ALA A 344 -9.37 -1.68 0.28
N CYS A 345 -9.25 -0.88 1.33
CA CYS A 345 -9.87 0.44 1.43
C CYS A 345 -8.81 1.52 1.18
N ILE A 346 -8.98 2.32 0.13
CA ILE A 346 -8.00 3.33 -0.29
C ILE A 346 -8.62 4.72 -0.36
N TYR A 347 -7.79 5.74 -0.10
CA TYR A 347 -8.20 7.13 -0.10
C TYR A 347 -7.19 7.96 -0.88
N ASP A 348 -7.66 8.69 -1.88
CA ASP A 348 -6.85 9.62 -2.67
C ASP A 348 -7.06 11.07 -2.24
N GLY A 349 -6.04 11.62 -1.57
CA GLY A 349 -5.98 13.01 -1.14
C GLY A 349 -5.32 13.20 0.22
N SER A 350 -5.33 14.45 0.67
CA SER A 350 -4.89 14.99 1.95
C SER A 350 -5.57 14.29 3.13
N PRO A 351 -4.80 13.92 4.16
CA PRO A 351 -5.37 13.32 5.37
C PRO A 351 -6.10 14.35 6.24
N ALA A 352 -5.86 15.63 5.97
CA ALA A 352 -6.38 16.79 6.68
C ALA A 352 -7.51 17.48 5.90
N GLY A 353 -8.13 16.77 4.95
CA GLY A 353 -9.18 17.30 4.08
C GLY A 353 -8.71 18.47 3.22
N ARG A 354 -9.68 19.29 2.79
CA ARG A 354 -9.42 20.52 2.06
C ARG A 354 -8.62 21.48 2.93
N THR A 355 -7.48 21.92 2.42
CA THR A 355 -6.64 22.93 3.08
C THR A 355 -6.69 24.27 2.38
N HIS A 356 -7.40 24.35 1.24
CA HIS A 356 -7.65 25.58 0.49
C HIS A 356 -9.12 25.70 0.07
N ASP A 357 -9.64 26.93 0.10
CA ASP A 357 -10.97 27.28 -0.45
C ASP A 357 -10.95 27.38 -1.99
N ALA A 358 -12.09 27.74 -2.58
CA ALA A 358 -12.22 27.86 -4.04
C ALA A 358 -11.37 29.01 -4.63
N ASP A 359 -11.03 30.02 -3.82
CA ASP A 359 -10.17 31.14 -4.19
C ASP A 359 -8.68 30.83 -3.95
N GLY A 360 -8.36 29.62 -3.49
CA GLY A 360 -6.99 29.19 -3.18
C GLY A 360 -6.45 29.74 -1.86
N LYS A 361 -7.27 30.31 -0.99
CA LYS A 361 -6.85 30.76 0.35
C LYS A 361 -6.79 29.56 1.30
N ARG A 362 -5.81 29.58 2.19
CA ARG A 362 -5.63 28.51 3.19
C ARG A 362 -6.79 28.52 4.18
N VAL A 363 -7.38 27.34 4.40
CA VAL A 363 -8.42 27.10 5.42
C VAL A 363 -7.91 26.15 6.50
N ALA A 364 -8.65 26.05 7.59
CA ALA A 364 -8.32 25.14 8.69
C ALA A 364 -8.32 23.68 8.21
N SER A 365 -7.32 22.92 8.66
CA SER A 365 -7.22 21.48 8.41
C SER A 365 -8.34 20.72 9.11
N ASP A 366 -8.94 19.77 8.39
CA ASP A 366 -9.93 18.84 8.92
C ASP A 366 -9.33 17.44 9.08
N TRP A 367 -8.78 17.18 10.26
CA TRP A 367 -8.19 15.89 10.64
C TRP A 367 -9.22 14.79 10.91
N THR A 368 -10.54 15.08 10.84
CA THR A 368 -11.60 14.06 10.90
C THR A 368 -11.88 13.41 9.54
N THR A 369 -11.26 13.89 8.46
CA THR A 369 -11.47 13.42 7.07
C THR A 369 -11.29 11.92 6.90
N LEU A 370 -10.13 11.36 7.26
CA LEU A 370 -9.89 9.93 7.11
C LEU A 370 -10.71 9.08 8.09
N TRP A 371 -11.09 9.62 9.24
CA TRP A 371 -11.96 8.94 10.18
C TRP A 371 -13.38 8.82 9.64
N ARG A 372 -13.91 9.86 8.98
CA ARG A 372 -15.20 9.77 8.28
C ARG A 372 -15.16 8.78 7.12
N PHE A 373 -14.07 8.77 6.36
CA PHE A 373 -13.84 7.74 5.35
C PHE A 373 -13.87 6.33 5.97
N ALA A 374 -13.13 6.13 7.06
CA ALA A 374 -13.06 4.83 7.74
C ALA A 374 -14.43 4.35 8.23
N ALA A 375 -15.24 5.26 8.78
CA ALA A 375 -16.61 4.98 9.20
C ALA A 375 -17.52 4.65 8.01
N GLU A 376 -17.50 5.47 6.95
CA GLU A 376 -18.35 5.30 5.76
C GLU A 376 -18.12 3.96 5.07
N VAL A 377 -16.86 3.53 4.94
CA VAL A 377 -16.53 2.27 4.26
C VAL A 377 -16.39 1.08 5.22
N GLY A 378 -16.58 1.28 6.53
CA GLY A 378 -16.55 0.22 7.53
C GLY A 378 -15.18 -0.43 7.72
N VAL A 379 -14.11 0.36 7.78
CA VAL A 379 -12.73 -0.10 8.01
C VAL A 379 -12.62 -0.89 9.32
N THR A 380 -11.82 -1.96 9.28
CA THR A 380 -11.52 -2.79 10.47
C THR A 380 -10.08 -2.64 10.95
N PHE A 381 -9.15 -2.33 10.05
CA PHE A 381 -7.78 -1.94 10.38
C PHE A 381 -7.47 -0.58 9.76
N PHE A 382 -7.09 0.40 10.59
CA PHE A 382 -6.75 1.74 10.16
C PHE A 382 -5.27 2.05 10.41
N GLY A 383 -4.47 2.14 9.35
CA GLY A 383 -3.05 2.49 9.43
C GLY A 383 -2.75 3.91 8.93
N ALA A 384 -1.83 4.61 9.59
CA ALA A 384 -1.29 5.90 9.15
C ALA A 384 0.12 6.14 9.76
N GLY A 385 0.76 7.25 9.39
CA GLY A 385 2.03 7.66 10.03
C GLY A 385 1.81 8.24 11.42
N ALA A 386 2.81 8.14 12.32
CA ALA A 386 2.71 8.71 13.68
C ALA A 386 2.36 10.21 13.69
N ALA A 387 2.88 10.97 12.72
CA ALA A 387 2.57 12.39 12.56
C ALA A 387 1.09 12.67 12.26
N TYR A 388 0.37 11.75 11.61
CA TYR A 388 -1.07 11.89 11.40
C TYR A 388 -1.82 11.88 12.74
N TYR A 389 -1.58 10.85 13.55
CA TYR A 389 -2.22 10.72 14.86
C TYR A 389 -1.86 11.87 15.81
N ALA A 390 -0.60 12.30 15.81
CA ALA A 390 -0.17 13.45 16.62
C ALA A 390 -0.89 14.75 16.22
N ASN A 391 -1.14 14.96 14.92
CA ASN A 391 -1.93 16.10 14.46
C ASN A 391 -3.41 15.98 14.81
N CYS A 392 -4.01 14.78 14.73
CA CYS A 392 -5.37 14.54 15.23
C CYS A 392 -5.50 14.93 16.71
N GLN A 393 -4.57 14.46 17.56
CA GLN A 393 -4.51 14.81 18.98
C GLN A 393 -4.36 16.32 19.19
N LYS A 394 -3.40 16.95 18.51
CA LYS A 394 -3.13 18.40 18.62
C LYS A 394 -4.32 19.25 18.21
N SER A 395 -5.09 18.80 17.22
CA SER A 395 -6.29 19.48 16.75
C SER A 395 -7.52 19.24 17.64
N GLY A 396 -7.39 18.43 18.71
CA GLY A 396 -8.46 18.23 19.69
C GLY A 396 -9.71 17.59 19.10
N ILE A 397 -9.56 16.76 18.06
CA ILE A 397 -10.72 16.12 17.42
C ILE A 397 -11.36 15.08 18.34
N ASP A 398 -12.68 14.93 18.23
CA ASP A 398 -13.46 13.86 18.87
C ASP A 398 -13.87 12.84 17.80
N LEU A 399 -13.33 11.62 17.88
CA LEU A 399 -13.58 10.59 16.88
C LEU A 399 -15.05 10.14 16.84
N ARG A 400 -15.82 10.33 17.92
CA ARG A 400 -17.26 10.01 17.96
C ARG A 400 -18.08 10.86 16.99
N SER A 401 -17.53 12.00 16.58
CA SER A 401 -18.15 12.88 15.58
C SER A 401 -17.94 12.41 14.13
N SER A 402 -17.09 11.40 13.91
CA SER A 402 -16.70 10.95 12.56
C SER A 402 -17.58 9.84 11.99
N GLY A 403 -18.60 9.37 12.70
CA GLY A 403 -19.46 8.26 12.30
C GLY A 403 -19.19 6.98 13.09
N ASP A 404 -19.63 5.83 12.56
CA ASP A 404 -19.44 4.54 13.21
C ASP A 404 -18.04 3.97 12.98
N LEU A 405 -17.20 4.07 14.01
CA LEU A 405 -15.84 3.53 14.03
C LEU A 405 -15.72 2.23 14.83
N THR A 406 -16.83 1.61 15.25
CA THR A 406 -16.80 0.44 16.15
C THR A 406 -16.28 -0.83 15.50
N ARG A 407 -16.16 -0.83 14.18
CA ARG A 407 -15.55 -1.89 13.40
C ARG A 407 -14.03 -1.85 13.44
N VAL A 408 -13.42 -0.70 13.72
CA VAL A 408 -11.95 -0.56 13.78
C VAL A 408 -11.42 -1.29 15.02
N ARG A 409 -10.67 -2.36 14.78
CA ARG A 409 -10.05 -3.20 15.82
C ARG A 409 -8.61 -2.78 16.12
N THR A 410 -7.90 -2.33 15.09
CA THR A 410 -6.46 -2.06 15.17
C THR A 410 -6.12 -0.73 14.52
N LEU A 411 -5.25 0.03 15.20
CA LEU A 411 -4.58 1.21 14.66
C LEU A 411 -3.12 0.86 14.34
N GLY A 412 -2.71 1.03 13.08
CA GLY A 412 -1.34 0.83 12.65
C GLY A 412 -0.55 2.14 12.60
N SER A 413 0.63 2.18 13.21
CA SER A 413 1.53 3.34 13.12
C SER A 413 2.89 2.93 12.56
N THR A 414 3.47 3.75 11.67
CA THR A 414 4.80 3.50 11.10
C THR A 414 5.56 4.80 10.80
N GLY A 415 6.83 4.65 10.42
CA GLY A 415 7.76 5.73 10.08
C GLY A 415 8.54 6.18 11.31
N SER A 416 7.93 7.02 12.15
CA SER A 416 8.50 7.44 13.43
C SER A 416 7.80 6.73 14.59
N PRO A 417 8.46 6.56 15.76
CA PRO A 417 7.81 6.04 16.95
C PRO A 417 6.59 6.90 17.33
N LEU A 418 5.49 6.25 17.67
CA LEU A 418 4.31 6.91 18.23
C LEU A 418 4.60 7.28 19.69
N SER A 419 4.29 8.52 20.09
CA SER A 419 4.48 8.93 21.48
C SER A 419 3.46 8.24 22.40
N ILE A 420 3.83 8.05 23.67
CA ILE A 420 2.93 7.50 24.70
C ILE A 420 1.65 8.37 24.81
N GLU A 421 1.80 9.69 24.78
CA GLU A 421 0.67 10.63 24.84
C GLU A 421 -0.32 10.43 23.68
N THR A 422 0.17 10.24 22.45
CA THR A 422 -0.70 10.00 21.28
C THR A 422 -1.33 8.61 21.34
N GLN A 423 -0.60 7.60 21.81
CA GLN A 423 -1.14 6.25 22.04
C GLN A 423 -2.28 6.27 23.06
N ASP A 424 -2.10 6.97 24.18
CA ASP A 424 -3.09 7.10 25.24
C ASP A 424 -4.32 7.87 24.76
N TRP A 425 -4.12 8.97 24.01
CA TRP A 425 -5.21 9.70 23.37
C TRP A 425 -6.04 8.78 22.47
N GLY A 426 -5.40 8.05 21.54
CA GLY A 426 -6.10 7.15 20.63
C GLY A 426 -6.86 6.05 21.36
N THR A 427 -6.23 5.43 22.36
CA THR A 427 -6.85 4.41 23.21
C THR A 427 -8.09 4.96 23.92
N GLN A 428 -8.02 6.17 24.47
CA GLN A 428 -9.13 6.80 25.16
C GLN A 428 -10.29 7.14 24.22
N GLN A 429 -10.01 7.63 23.00
CA GLN A 429 -11.04 7.88 21.99
C GLN A 429 -11.84 6.61 21.67
N PHE A 430 -11.15 5.48 21.45
CA PHE A 430 -11.83 4.21 21.16
C PHE A 430 -12.55 3.60 22.37
N ARG A 431 -12.06 3.80 23.60
CA ARG A 431 -12.86 3.45 24.81
C ARG A 431 -14.17 4.23 24.85
N GLN A 432 -14.14 5.52 24.53
CA GLN A 432 -15.34 6.37 24.51
C GLN A 432 -16.32 5.97 23.40
N ILE A 433 -15.83 5.61 22.21
CA ILE A 433 -16.67 5.09 21.11
C ILE A 433 -17.42 3.83 21.56
N HIS A 434 -16.71 2.87 22.18
CA HIS A 434 -17.33 1.63 22.65
C HIS A 434 -18.28 1.84 23.84
N ALA A 435 -17.96 2.75 24.77
CA ALA A 435 -18.83 3.09 25.89
C ALA A 435 -20.15 3.73 25.41
N ALA A 436 -20.08 4.66 24.46
CA ALA A 436 -21.25 5.32 23.88
C ALA A 436 -22.19 4.36 23.14
N MET A 437 -21.70 3.18 22.72
CA MET A 437 -22.52 2.10 22.16
C MET A 437 -23.23 1.30 23.25
N GLY A 438 -22.56 1.00 24.36
CA GLY A 438 -23.17 0.35 25.52
C GLY A 438 -24.31 1.19 26.13
N GLU A 439 -24.21 2.51 26.08
CA GLU A 439 -25.28 3.43 26.53
C GLU A 439 -26.47 3.50 25.55
N ARG A 440 -26.27 3.19 24.26
CA ARG A 440 -27.36 3.11 23.25
C ARG A 440 -28.02 1.73 23.15
N GLY A 441 -27.35 0.70 23.66
CA GLY A 441 -27.81 -0.69 23.67
C GLY A 441 -27.95 -1.22 25.09
N GLY A 442 -28.97 -0.76 25.81
CA GLY A 442 -29.38 -1.40 27.06
C GLY A 442 -29.68 -2.88 26.82
N GLU A 443 -28.97 -3.73 27.58
CA GLU A 443 -28.98 -5.19 27.58
C GLU A 443 -28.34 -5.89 26.37
N MET A 444 -27.01 -6.07 26.43
CA MET A 444 -26.38 -7.24 25.83
C MET A 444 -25.33 -7.83 26.78
N SER A 445 -25.49 -9.14 27.01
CA SER A 445 -24.80 -10.01 27.96
C SER A 445 -23.29 -9.76 28.09
N ALA A 446 -22.84 -9.75 29.35
CA ALA A 446 -21.47 -9.56 29.77
C ALA A 446 -20.46 -10.41 28.97
N ALA A 447 -19.51 -9.74 28.34
CA ALA A 447 -18.22 -10.35 28.03
C ALA A 447 -17.55 -10.77 29.35
N GLY A 448 -17.03 -11.99 29.39
CA GLY A 448 -16.39 -12.57 30.58
C GLY A 448 -15.27 -11.70 31.15
N PRO A 449 -14.92 -11.90 32.43
CA PRO A 449 -14.06 -10.99 33.17
C PRO A 449 -12.66 -10.88 32.54
N PRO A 450 -11.98 -9.73 32.68
CA PRO A 450 -10.63 -9.55 32.18
C PRO A 450 -9.68 -10.46 32.95
N GLN A 451 -9.20 -11.51 32.30
CA GLN A 451 -8.09 -12.31 32.82
C GLN A 451 -6.78 -11.71 32.33
N GLY A 452 -6.00 -11.20 33.28
CA GLY A 452 -4.54 -11.31 33.26
C GLY A 452 -3.78 -10.26 32.46
N ALA A 453 -3.07 -9.42 33.20
CA ALA A 453 -2.04 -8.48 32.78
C ALA A 453 -1.04 -8.99 31.72
N LYS A 454 -0.53 -8.01 30.95
CA LYS A 454 0.53 -8.02 29.92
C LYS A 454 0.05 -8.30 28.50
N ALA A 455 -0.29 -7.20 27.81
CA ALA A 455 -0.06 -7.12 26.37
C ALA A 455 1.42 -7.42 26.08
N PRO A 456 1.77 -8.14 25.00
CA PRO A 456 3.15 -8.22 24.57
C PRO A 456 3.54 -6.84 24.03
N SER A 457 4.20 -6.05 24.87
CA SER A 457 4.98 -4.91 24.42
C SER A 457 6.17 -5.47 23.64
N GLY A 458 6.06 -5.51 22.31
CA GLY A 458 7.18 -5.71 21.40
C GLY A 458 8.14 -4.51 21.38
N GLY A 459 8.40 -3.90 22.53
CA GLY A 459 9.43 -2.89 22.73
C GLY A 459 10.65 -3.60 23.33
N SER A 460 11.67 -3.79 22.52
CA SER A 460 13.00 -4.18 22.97
C SER A 460 13.48 -3.25 24.08
N GLU A 461 13.78 -3.80 25.26
CA GLU A 461 14.54 -3.07 26.27
C GLU A 461 15.94 -2.71 25.72
N PRO A 462 16.47 -1.52 26.02
CA PRO A 462 17.74 -1.07 25.47
C PRO A 462 18.89 -1.81 26.17
N HIS A 463 19.54 -2.72 25.45
CA HIS A 463 20.91 -3.08 25.79
C HIS A 463 21.82 -1.90 25.48
N ALA A 464 22.51 -1.41 26.52
CA ALA A 464 23.52 -0.37 26.43
C ALA A 464 24.65 -0.81 25.49
N VAL A 465 24.64 -0.28 24.27
CA VAL A 465 25.81 -0.22 23.40
C VAL A 465 26.34 1.20 23.51
N GLY A 466 27.52 1.36 24.11
CA GLY A 466 28.16 2.65 24.25
C GLY A 466 28.50 3.26 22.89
N GLU A 467 27.74 4.27 22.46
CA GLU A 467 28.11 5.13 21.35
C GLU A 467 28.98 6.28 21.86
N ARG A 468 30.21 6.34 21.34
CA ARG A 468 30.99 7.59 21.34
C ARG A 468 30.32 8.54 20.35
N GLY A 469 30.10 9.76 20.81
CA GLY A 469 29.27 10.77 20.17
C GLY A 469 29.71 11.23 18.78
N GLY A 470 28.70 11.70 18.07
CA GLY A 470 28.78 12.62 16.95
C GLY A 470 27.45 13.37 16.89
N GLU A 471 27.39 14.56 17.47
CA GLU A 471 26.21 15.43 17.46
C GLU A 471 25.79 15.75 16.01
N MET A 472 24.51 15.56 15.68
CA MET A 472 23.88 16.19 14.53
C MET A 472 22.65 16.98 14.97
N SER A 473 22.75 18.29 14.75
CA SER A 473 21.74 19.31 15.00
C SER A 473 20.45 19.08 14.21
N ALA A 474 19.31 19.31 14.86
CA ALA A 474 17.97 19.22 14.30
C ALA A 474 17.75 20.18 13.12
N ALA A 475 17.28 19.65 11.99
CA ALA A 475 16.80 20.44 10.86
C ALA A 475 15.34 20.85 11.08
N GLY A 476 15.11 22.15 11.28
CA GLY A 476 13.78 22.77 11.26
C GLY A 476 13.19 22.87 9.85
N PRO A 477 11.91 23.26 9.73
CA PRO A 477 11.18 23.24 8.46
C PRO A 477 11.70 24.29 7.46
N PRO A 478 11.57 24.05 6.14
CA PRO A 478 12.13 24.93 5.12
C PRO A 478 11.42 26.29 5.09
N GLN A 479 12.15 27.35 5.41
CA GLN A 479 11.74 28.73 5.14
C GLN A 479 12.07 29.08 3.69
N GLY A 480 11.08 29.61 2.97
CA GLY A 480 11.21 30.03 1.58
C GLY A 480 12.20 31.18 1.42
N ALA A 481 13.16 31.02 0.52
CA ALA A 481 14.05 32.09 0.10
C ALA A 481 13.32 33.00 -0.90
N GLN A 482 13.12 34.26 -0.52
CA GLN A 482 12.84 35.37 -1.43
C GLN A 482 14.07 35.64 -2.31
N ALA A 483 13.86 35.74 -3.62
CA ALA A 483 14.85 36.26 -4.54
C ALA A 483 14.89 37.80 -4.46
N PRO A 484 16.07 38.46 -4.44
CA PRO A 484 16.13 39.90 -4.62
C PRO A 484 16.09 40.25 -6.11
N SER A 485 15.15 41.12 -6.44
CA SER A 485 15.08 41.91 -7.66
C SER A 485 16.22 42.94 -7.72
N GLY A 486 16.82 43.12 -8.89
CA GLY A 486 17.73 44.24 -9.14
C GLY A 486 18.24 44.25 -10.58
N GLY A 487 17.53 44.95 -11.46
CA GLY A 487 18.03 45.28 -12.79
C GLY A 487 18.89 46.55 -12.76
N SER A 488 19.90 46.62 -13.63
CA SER A 488 20.32 47.84 -14.33
C SER A 488 21.17 47.48 -15.55
N GLU A 489 20.97 48.27 -16.59
CA GLU A 489 21.45 48.20 -17.98
C GLU A 489 22.98 48.35 -18.20
N PRO A 490 23.47 48.12 -19.44
CA PRO A 490 24.89 47.90 -19.73
C PRO A 490 25.63 49.17 -20.21
N HIS A 491 26.93 49.25 -19.94
CA HIS A 491 27.86 50.06 -20.72
C HIS A 491 29.26 49.43 -20.82
N ALA A 492 29.62 49.13 -22.07
CA ALA A 492 30.86 49.40 -22.80
C ALA A 492 32.26 49.09 -22.23
N MET A 493 33.00 48.34 -23.07
CA MET A 493 34.40 48.49 -23.48
C MET A 493 35.55 48.25 -22.48
N GLY A 494 36.53 47.45 -22.93
CA GLY A 494 37.92 47.64 -22.53
C GLY A 494 38.77 46.37 -22.41
N GLU A 495 39.23 45.86 -23.55
CA GLU A 495 40.60 45.42 -23.84
C GLU A 495 41.60 44.96 -22.75
N ARG A 496 42.36 43.91 -23.13
CA ARG A 496 43.71 43.44 -22.67
C ARG A 496 43.71 42.71 -21.32
N GLY A 497 44.42 41.61 -21.12
CA GLY A 497 45.49 40.94 -21.85
C GLY A 497 46.33 40.20 -20.80
N GLY A 498 46.71 38.95 -21.07
CA GLY A 498 47.48 38.10 -20.15
C GLY A 498 47.15 36.63 -20.34
#